data_AF-B8D3S4-F1
#
_entry.id   AF-B8D3S4-F1
#
_cell.length_a   1.000
_cell.length_b   1.000
_cell.length_c   1.000
_cell.angle_alpha   90.00
_cell.angle_beta   90.00
_cell.angle_gamma   90.00
#
_symmetry.space_group_name_H-M   'P 1'
#
loop_
_entity.id
_entity.type
_entity.pdbx_description
1 polymer ?
#
loop_
_entity_poly.entity_id
_entity_poly.type
_entity_poly.pdbx_seq_one_letter_code
_entity_poly.pdbx_strand_id
1 'polypeptide(L)'
;MTGLKDLIYTPSSARGEALSKVESHTPRIEAPDSVKPGEVFKVKVSVGPHPNTVEHSIRWMELYFEEEGRVFNPILIGRYEFTPVYSEPVVEVYLKIQKPGKLIAVEYCNLHGLWENYKEIKISG
;
A
#
# COMPACT_ATOMS: atom_id res chain seq x y z
N MET A 1 22.93 -8.59 -10.01
CA MET A 1 21.62 -8.72 -10.67
C MET A 1 20.64 -7.86 -9.91
N THR A 2 19.76 -7.14 -10.61
CA THR A 2 18.67 -6.37 -9.99
C THR A 2 17.67 -7.32 -9.35
N GLY A 3 17.31 -7.12 -8.08
CA GLY A 3 16.28 -7.90 -7.41
C GLY A 3 14.89 -7.31 -7.60
N LEU A 4 13.83 -8.07 -7.30
CA LEU A 4 12.45 -7.60 -7.43
C LEU A 4 12.20 -6.30 -6.63
N LYS A 5 12.74 -6.22 -5.41
CA LYS A 5 12.62 -5.02 -4.56
C LYS A 5 13.16 -3.75 -5.22
N ASP A 6 14.16 -3.89 -6.10
CA ASP A 6 14.80 -2.75 -6.76
C ASP A 6 13.95 -2.24 -7.94
N LEU A 7 12.89 -2.98 -8.30
CA LEU A 7 11.90 -2.62 -9.33
C LEU A 7 10.61 -2.04 -8.75
N ILE A 8 10.45 -2.02 -7.42
CA ILE A 8 9.30 -1.43 -6.75
C ILE A 8 9.62 0.04 -6.46
N TYR A 9 8.80 0.94 -7.00
CA TYR A 9 8.98 2.38 -6.81
C TYR A 9 8.53 2.80 -5.41
N THR A 10 9.39 3.52 -4.72
CA THR A 10 9.05 4.27 -3.51
C THR A 10 9.18 5.76 -3.81
N PRO A 11 8.57 6.66 -3.02
CA PRO A 11 8.75 8.09 -3.20
C PRO A 11 10.22 8.55 -3.20
N SER A 12 11.09 7.82 -2.49
CA SER A 12 12.53 8.11 -2.42
C SER A 12 13.37 7.39 -3.48
N SER A 13 12.88 6.29 -4.06
CA SER A 13 13.60 5.53 -5.09
C SER A 13 13.26 5.96 -6.53
N ALA A 14 12.11 6.62 -6.74
CA ALA A 14 11.69 7.09 -8.05
C ALA A 14 12.69 8.08 -8.66
N ARG A 15 13.11 7.82 -9.91
CA ARG A 15 14.11 8.60 -10.65
C ARG A 15 13.71 8.68 -12.13
N GLY A 16 14.27 9.64 -12.85
CA GLY A 16 13.98 9.83 -14.27
C GLY A 16 12.49 10.07 -14.51
N GLU A 17 11.91 9.42 -15.52
CA GLU A 17 10.49 9.57 -15.87
C GLU A 17 9.54 9.17 -14.73
N ALA A 18 9.92 8.19 -13.91
CA ALA A 18 9.12 7.74 -12.77
C ALA A 18 8.92 8.86 -11.73
N LEU A 19 9.84 9.82 -11.60
CA LEU A 19 9.68 10.93 -10.64
C LEU A 19 8.37 11.71 -10.86
N SER A 20 7.93 11.85 -12.13
CA SER A 20 6.68 12.52 -12.49
C SER A 20 5.41 11.73 -12.12
N LYS A 21 5.55 10.45 -11.74
CA LYS A 21 4.44 9.53 -11.44
C LYS A 21 4.21 9.33 -9.94
N VAL A 22 5.14 9.78 -9.09
CA VAL A 22 5.08 9.60 -7.63
C VAL A 22 3.74 10.00 -7.04
N GLU A 23 3.24 11.19 -7.36
CA GLU A 23 1.98 11.71 -6.78
C GLU A 23 0.75 10.88 -7.17
N SER A 24 0.73 10.35 -8.40
CA SER A 24 -0.45 9.65 -8.95
C SER A 24 -0.48 8.15 -8.70
N HIS A 25 0.65 7.55 -8.33
CA HIS A 25 0.80 6.10 -8.20
C HIS A 25 1.14 5.64 -6.78
N THR A 26 1.82 6.47 -5.99
CA THR A 26 2.14 6.10 -4.60
C THR A 26 0.87 5.88 -3.79
N PRO A 27 0.66 4.69 -3.19
CA PRO A 27 -0.50 4.46 -2.33
C PRO A 27 -0.52 5.42 -1.14
N ARG A 28 -1.66 6.05 -0.88
CA ARG A 28 -1.90 6.84 0.33
C ARG A 28 -2.54 5.95 1.39
N ILE A 29 -1.89 5.82 2.54
CA ILE A 29 -2.38 5.05 3.69
C ILE A 29 -2.94 6.01 4.75
N GLU A 30 -4.23 5.94 5.01
CA GLU A 30 -4.91 6.66 6.09
C GLU A 30 -5.25 5.67 7.21
N ALA A 31 -4.61 5.83 8.37
CA ALA A 31 -4.80 5.01 9.56
C ALA A 31 -4.43 5.83 10.82
N PRO A 32 -4.85 5.43 12.03
CA PRO A 32 -4.38 6.05 13.27
C PRO A 32 -2.86 5.89 13.44
N ASP A 33 -2.18 6.83 14.11
CA ASP A 33 -0.74 6.68 14.43
C ASP A 33 -0.48 5.67 15.55
N SER A 34 -1.48 5.42 16.39
CA SER A 34 -1.43 4.49 17.52
C SER A 34 -2.80 3.87 17.78
N VAL A 35 -2.82 2.61 18.18
CA VAL A 35 -4.05 1.83 18.48
C VAL A 35 -3.87 1.00 19.74
N LYS A 36 -4.96 0.70 20.47
CA LYS A 36 -4.87 -0.20 21.61
C LYS A 36 -4.69 -1.66 21.15
N PRO A 37 -3.98 -2.51 21.91
CA PRO A 37 -3.85 -3.92 21.57
C PRO A 37 -5.20 -4.59 21.37
N GLY A 38 -5.40 -5.21 20.20
CA GLY A 38 -6.62 -5.95 19.86
C GLY A 38 -7.86 -5.12 19.52
N GLU A 39 -7.78 -3.78 19.60
CA GLU A 39 -8.87 -2.90 19.18
C GLU A 39 -8.99 -2.89 17.65
N VAL A 40 -10.22 -2.85 17.13
CA VAL A 40 -10.47 -2.70 15.70
C VAL A 40 -10.18 -1.27 15.30
N PHE A 41 -9.39 -1.08 14.25
CA PHE A 41 -9.21 0.22 13.62
C PHE A 41 -9.36 0.12 12.11
N LYS A 42 -9.72 1.24 11.49
CA LYS A 42 -9.87 1.35 10.04
C LYS A 42 -8.53 1.74 9.41
N VAL A 43 -8.19 1.06 8.32
CA VAL A 43 -7.14 1.45 7.38
C VAL A 43 -7.80 1.69 6.04
N LYS A 44 -7.62 2.88 5.50
CA LYS A 44 -8.03 3.21 4.13
C LYS A 44 -6.78 3.37 3.28
N VAL A 45 -6.78 2.74 2.13
CA VAL A 45 -5.70 2.89 1.14
C VAL A 45 -6.30 3.35 -0.18
N SER A 46 -5.70 4.36 -0.79
CA SER A 46 -6.15 4.92 -2.07
C SER A 46 -4.99 5.29 -2.98
N VAL A 47 -5.21 5.28 -4.29
CA VAL A 47 -4.25 5.75 -5.30
C VAL A 47 -4.93 6.81 -6.17
N GLY A 48 -4.27 7.94 -6.40
CA GLY A 48 -4.72 8.93 -7.37
C GLY A 48 -4.36 10.39 -7.03
N PRO A 49 -4.67 11.33 -7.96
CA PRO A 49 -5.46 11.12 -9.17
C PRO A 49 -4.73 10.30 -10.24
N HIS A 50 -5.40 9.27 -10.79
CA HIS A 50 -4.85 8.35 -11.79
C HIS A 50 -5.93 7.97 -12.82
N PRO A 51 -5.61 7.72 -14.11
CA PRO A 51 -6.58 7.21 -15.07
C PRO A 51 -7.25 5.90 -14.64
N ASN A 52 -8.52 5.73 -14.99
CA ASN A 52 -9.26 4.50 -14.76
C ASN A 52 -9.98 4.07 -16.05
N THR A 53 -9.18 3.62 -17.03
CA THR A 53 -9.67 3.09 -18.31
C THR A 53 -9.22 1.64 -18.51
N VAL A 54 -9.75 0.97 -19.53
CA VAL A 54 -9.33 -0.39 -19.88
C VAL A 54 -7.82 -0.43 -20.17
N GLU A 55 -7.32 0.58 -20.88
CA GLU A 55 -5.93 0.71 -21.34
C GLU A 55 -4.97 1.12 -20.22
N HIS A 56 -5.45 1.87 -19.23
CA HIS A 56 -4.62 2.42 -18.17
C HIS A 56 -5.41 2.54 -16.87
N SER A 57 -5.15 1.62 -15.93
CA SER A 57 -5.72 1.66 -14.60
C SER A 57 -4.78 1.02 -13.58
N ILE A 58 -5.03 1.33 -12.32
CA ILE A 58 -4.57 0.52 -11.21
C ILE A 58 -5.36 -0.79 -11.27
N ARG A 59 -4.68 -1.94 -11.28
CA ARG A 59 -5.31 -3.25 -11.41
C ARG A 59 -5.59 -3.89 -10.06
N TRP A 60 -4.68 -3.69 -9.12
CA TRP A 60 -4.80 -4.26 -7.78
C TRP A 60 -3.97 -3.49 -6.77
N MET A 61 -4.27 -3.75 -5.50
CA MET A 61 -3.52 -3.29 -4.36
C MET A 61 -3.39 -4.41 -3.33
N GLU A 62 -2.22 -4.50 -2.71
CA GLU A 62 -1.94 -5.38 -1.59
C GLU A 62 -1.62 -4.55 -0.36
N LEU A 63 -2.19 -4.96 0.78
CA LEU A 63 -1.82 -4.43 2.08
C LEU A 63 -1.08 -5.52 2.85
N TYR A 64 0.09 -5.16 3.36
CA TYR A 64 0.93 -6.00 4.18
C TYR A 64 1.12 -5.37 5.56
N PHE A 65 1.44 -6.19 6.55
CA PHE A 65 1.87 -5.76 7.87
C PHE A 65 3.20 -6.42 8.23
N GLU A 66 4.22 -5.60 8.45
CA GLU A 66 5.48 -6.01 9.08
C GLU A 66 5.32 -5.87 10.59
N GLU A 67 5.17 -7.00 11.29
CA GLU A 67 4.95 -7.02 12.73
C GLU A 67 6.29 -7.07 13.48
N GLU A 68 6.47 -6.16 14.44
CA GLU A 68 7.72 -6.06 15.20
C GLU A 68 7.95 -7.32 16.06
N GLY A 69 9.15 -7.89 15.96
CA GLY A 69 9.53 -9.11 16.68
C GLY A 69 8.92 -10.40 16.13
N ARG A 70 8.23 -10.38 14.98
CA ARG A 70 7.82 -11.61 14.26
C ARG A 70 9.01 -12.17 13.48
N VAL A 71 9.28 -13.47 13.62
CA VAL A 71 10.46 -14.15 13.03
C VAL A 71 10.47 -14.08 11.50
N PHE A 72 9.30 -14.21 10.87
CA PHE A 72 9.13 -14.13 9.43
C PHE A 72 8.20 -12.95 9.12
N ASN A 73 8.54 -12.14 8.14
CA ASN A 73 7.76 -10.98 7.73
C ASN A 73 7.84 -10.82 6.19
N PRO A 74 6.89 -10.11 5.56
CA PRO A 74 5.67 -9.53 6.16
C PRO A 74 4.48 -10.51 6.21
N ILE A 75 3.35 -10.08 6.78
CA ILE A 75 2.03 -10.75 6.70
C ILE A 75 1.22 -10.06 5.60
N LEU A 76 0.69 -10.83 4.64
CA LEU A 76 -0.32 -10.31 3.70
C LEU A 76 -1.65 -10.14 4.45
N ILE A 77 -2.14 -8.91 4.55
CA ILE A 77 -3.44 -8.59 5.15
C ILE A 77 -4.56 -8.85 4.15
N GLY A 78 -4.35 -8.45 2.90
CA GLY A 78 -5.31 -8.69 1.83
C GLY A 78 -4.82 -8.16 0.49
N ARG A 79 -5.40 -8.74 -0.57
CA ARG A 79 -5.22 -8.32 -1.96
C ARG A 79 -6.58 -7.93 -2.51
N TYR A 80 -6.64 -6.77 -3.14
CA TYR A 80 -7.87 -6.15 -3.65
C TYR A 80 -7.67 -5.88 -5.13
N GLU A 81 -8.58 -6.40 -5.95
CA GLU A 81 -8.53 -6.26 -7.39
C GLU A 81 -9.62 -5.28 -7.84
N PHE A 82 -9.26 -4.41 -8.78
CA PHE A 82 -10.13 -3.36 -9.27
C PHE A 82 -10.48 -3.66 -10.72
N THR A 83 -11.77 -3.77 -11.02
CA THR A 83 -12.22 -3.89 -12.40
C THR A 83 -12.09 -2.50 -13.04
N PRO A 84 -11.28 -2.33 -14.09
CA PRO A 84 -11.05 -1.02 -14.71
C PRO A 84 -12.37 -0.38 -15.15
N VAL A 85 -12.47 0.95 -15.08
CA VAL A 85 -13.69 1.75 -15.37
C VAL A 85 -14.78 1.65 -14.30
N TYR A 86 -14.90 0.52 -13.59
CA TYR A 86 -16.00 0.28 -12.64
C TYR A 86 -15.59 0.47 -11.18
N SER A 87 -14.34 0.12 -10.83
CA SER A 87 -13.83 0.16 -9.47
C SER A 87 -12.76 1.24 -9.36
N GLU A 88 -12.95 2.19 -8.45
CA GLU A 88 -11.89 3.12 -8.06
C GLU A 88 -10.87 2.39 -7.18
N PRO A 89 -9.56 2.72 -7.27
CA PRO A 89 -8.51 2.07 -6.50
C PRO A 89 -8.46 2.57 -5.05
N VAL A 90 -9.56 2.32 -4.34
CA VAL A 90 -9.76 2.68 -2.94
C VAL A 90 -10.29 1.47 -2.20
N VAL A 91 -9.67 1.13 -1.07
CA VAL A 91 -10.10 0.06 -0.18
C VAL A 91 -10.11 0.53 1.26
N GLU A 92 -11.14 0.13 2.01
CA GLU A 92 -11.17 0.26 3.47
C GLU A 92 -11.20 -1.12 4.11
N VAL A 93 -10.30 -1.36 5.06
CA VAL A 93 -10.26 -2.59 5.85
C VAL A 93 -10.18 -2.30 7.33
N TYR A 94 -10.76 -3.21 8.11
CA TYR A 94 -10.79 -3.15 9.56
C TYR A 94 -9.83 -4.18 10.12
N LEU A 95 -8.79 -3.72 10.81
CA LEU A 95 -7.70 -4.55 11.31
C LEU A 95 -7.69 -4.57 12.84
N LYS A 96 -7.08 -5.61 13.40
CA LYS A 96 -6.69 -5.71 14.80
C LYS A 96 -5.23 -6.13 14.83
N ILE A 97 -4.41 -5.43 15.62
CA ILE A 97 -3.00 -5.78 15.82
C ILE A 97 -2.69 -5.86 17.31
N GLN A 98 -1.69 -6.67 17.68
CA GLN A 98 -1.26 -6.85 19.08
C GLN A 98 0.09 -6.19 19.37
N LYS A 99 0.89 -5.96 18.33
CA LYS A 99 2.23 -5.40 18.41
C LYS A 99 2.35 -4.21 17.46
N PRO A 100 3.27 -3.27 17.74
CA PRO A 100 3.61 -2.23 16.79
C PRO A 100 4.17 -2.84 15.50
N GLY A 101 4.21 -2.04 14.44
CA GLY A 101 4.73 -2.47 13.16
C GLY A 101 4.51 -1.45 12.06
N LYS A 102 4.57 -1.92 10.82
CA LYS A 102 4.44 -1.09 9.62
C LYS A 102 3.38 -1.66 8.69
N LEU A 103 2.39 -0.84 8.34
CA LEU A 103 1.50 -1.08 7.21
C LEU A 103 2.25 -0.74 5.93
N ILE A 104 2.29 -1.66 4.99
CA ILE A 104 2.95 -1.49 3.69
C ILE A 104 1.89 -1.71 2.62
N ALA A 105 1.64 -0.72 1.79
CA ALA A 105 0.72 -0.83 0.66
C ALA A 105 1.51 -0.86 -0.64
N VAL A 106 1.20 -1.85 -1.49
CA VAL A 106 1.76 -1.98 -2.84
C VAL A 106 0.61 -1.95 -3.83
N GLU A 107 0.72 -1.13 -4.87
CA GLU A 107 -0.21 -1.12 -6.00
C GLU A 107 0.46 -1.56 -7.29
N TYR A 108 -0.34 -2.00 -8.26
CA TYR A 108 0.11 -2.25 -9.62
C TYR A 108 -0.71 -1.48 -10.66
N CYS A 109 -0.03 -0.58 -11.36
CA CYS A 109 -0.49 0.05 -12.58
C CYS A 109 -0.03 -0.78 -13.78
N ASN A 110 -0.95 -1.08 -14.70
CA ASN A 110 -0.64 -1.94 -15.85
C ASN A 110 0.41 -1.37 -16.81
N LEU A 111 0.65 -0.05 -16.77
CA LEU A 111 1.67 0.62 -17.59
C LEU A 111 2.90 1.03 -16.77
N HIS A 112 2.72 1.40 -15.50
CA HIS A 112 3.77 2.05 -14.71
C HIS A 112 4.31 1.17 -13.56
N GLY A 113 3.96 -0.10 -13.54
CA GLY A 113 4.58 -1.08 -12.64
C GLY A 113 4.11 -0.98 -11.20
N LEU A 114 5.01 -1.29 -10.27
CA LEU A 114 4.70 -1.45 -8.85
C LEU A 114 5.12 -0.21 -8.05
N TRP A 115 4.23 0.25 -7.18
CA TRP A 115 4.49 1.38 -6.30
C TRP A 115 4.17 1.04 -4.86
N GLU A 116 5.03 1.44 -3.95
CA GLU A 116 4.94 1.16 -2.53
C GLU A 116 4.90 2.44 -1.70
N ASN A 117 4.10 2.41 -0.64
CA ASN A 117 4.24 3.32 0.48
C ASN A 117 4.04 2.57 1.80
N TYR A 118 4.45 3.20 2.90
CA TYR A 118 4.26 2.62 4.21
C TYR A 118 3.79 3.65 5.25
N LYS A 119 3.21 3.13 6.33
CA LYS A 119 2.87 3.89 7.53
C LYS A 119 3.17 3.06 8.77
N GLU A 120 3.93 3.64 9.70
CA GLU A 120 4.16 3.04 11.02
C GLU A 120 2.89 3.12 11.87
N ILE A 121 2.62 2.07 12.63
CA ILE A 121 1.52 2.00 13.60
C ILE A 121 2.10 1.59 14.95
N LYS A 122 1.84 2.42 15.97
CA LYS A 122 2.24 2.15 17.34
C LYS A 122 1.11 1.45 18.10
N ILE A 123 1.48 0.84 19.23
CA ILE A 123 0.54 0.35 20.21
C ILE A 123 0.48 1.35 21.37
N SER A 124 -0.71 1.78 21.75
CA SER A 124 -0.92 2.58 22.97
C SER A 124 -1.00 1.67 24.20
N GLY A 125 -0.33 2.08 25.27
CA GLY A 125 -0.45 1.50 26.60
C GLY A 125 -1.66 2.03 27.36
#